data_AF-A0A0S6VYJ2-F1
#
_entry.id   AF-A0A0S6VYJ2-F1
#
_cell.length_a   1.000
_cell.length_b   1.000
_cell.length_c   1.000
_cell.angle_alpha   90.00
_cell.angle_beta   90.00
_cell.angle_gamma   90.00
#
_symmetry.space_group_name_H-M   'P 1'
#
loop_
_entity.id
_entity.type
_entity.pdbx_description
1 polymer ?
#
loop_
_entity_poly.entity_id
_entity_poly.type
_entity_poly.pdbx_seq_one_letter_code
_entity_poly.pdbx_strand_id
1 'polypeptide(L)'
;MNNVKVKPQMAYVAPPRPVVRTEPAAPTVFWKDLSVIGCVVSGLLLSAMIFALLDPSSGIPKVREVMRFQSQLEGEIEQLRAENAQVLNAIQAMQTDPFWQEKIAREELNMALPGEIVYKFTE
;
A
#
# COMPACT_ATOMS: atom_id res chain seq x y z
N MET A 1 -77.85 4.49 -95.76
CA MET A 1 -77.12 3.53 -94.90
C MET A 1 -75.93 4.22 -94.26
N ASN A 2 -75.72 3.93 -92.98
CA ASN A 2 -74.98 4.72 -91.98
C ASN A 2 -73.46 4.76 -92.22
N ASN A 3 -72.86 5.96 -92.28
CA ASN A 3 -71.41 6.14 -92.26
C ASN A 3 -70.94 6.39 -90.81
N VAL A 4 -70.59 5.32 -90.11
CA VAL A 4 -70.03 5.41 -88.75
C VAL A 4 -68.54 5.73 -88.85
N LYS A 5 -68.21 6.99 -88.58
CA LYS A 5 -66.82 7.47 -88.52
C LYS A 5 -66.17 6.92 -87.25
N VAL A 6 -65.34 5.88 -87.39
CA VAL A 6 -64.61 5.29 -86.26
C VAL A 6 -63.50 6.28 -85.84
N LYS A 7 -63.65 6.90 -84.67
CA LYS A 7 -62.57 7.70 -84.05
C LYS A 7 -61.50 6.75 -83.50
N PRO A 8 -60.20 6.99 -83.75
CA PRO A 8 -59.15 6.18 -83.15
C PRO A 8 -59.15 6.40 -81.63
N GLN A 9 -59.28 5.31 -80.88
CA GLN A 9 -59.21 5.31 -79.42
C GLN A 9 -57.73 5.37 -79.03
N MET A 10 -57.27 6.54 -78.58
CA MET A 10 -55.92 6.73 -78.06
C MET A 10 -55.79 5.90 -76.78
N ALA A 11 -54.99 4.84 -76.81
CA ALA A 11 -54.70 4.04 -75.63
C ALA A 11 -53.99 4.92 -74.58
N TYR A 12 -54.64 5.15 -73.45
CA TYR A 12 -54.04 5.85 -72.32
C TYR A 12 -52.94 4.97 -71.71
N VAL A 13 -51.68 5.34 -71.94
CA VAL A 13 -50.53 4.72 -71.26
C VAL A 13 -50.34 5.47 -69.94
N ALA A 14 -50.61 4.79 -68.82
CA ALA A 14 -50.41 5.36 -67.50
C ALA A 14 -48.92 5.73 -67.30
N PRO A 15 -48.59 6.89 -66.69
CA PRO A 15 -47.21 7.26 -66.45
C PRO A 15 -46.53 6.20 -65.54
N PRO A 16 -45.24 5.90 -65.75
CA PRO A 16 -44.52 4.98 -64.88
C PRO A 16 -44.56 5.51 -63.44
N ARG A 17 -44.88 4.64 -62.48
CA ARG A 17 -44.88 5.01 -61.06
C ARG A 17 -43.49 5.53 -60.69
N PRO A 18 -43.37 6.60 -59.88
CA PRO A 18 -42.08 7.05 -59.40
C PRO A 18 -41.42 5.90 -58.62
N VAL A 19 -40.27 5.45 -59.12
CA VAL A 19 -39.48 4.43 -58.45
C VAL A 19 -38.81 5.12 -57.26
N VAL A 20 -39.39 4.96 -56.07
CA VAL A 20 -38.78 5.43 -54.83
C VAL A 20 -37.50 4.63 -54.65
N ARG A 21 -36.36 5.26 -54.97
CA ARG A 21 -35.03 4.67 -54.75
C ARG A 21 -34.79 4.71 -53.24
N THR A 22 -35.16 3.64 -52.55
CA THR A 22 -34.78 3.44 -51.15
C THR A 22 -33.27 3.26 -51.12
N GLU A 23 -32.53 4.31 -50.74
CA GLU A 23 -31.10 4.19 -50.44
C GLU A 23 -30.95 3.22 -49.25
N PRO A 24 -30.04 2.23 -49.32
CA PRO A 24 -29.77 1.38 -48.17
C PRO A 24 -29.24 2.27 -47.04
N ALA A 25 -29.93 2.27 -45.91
CA ALA A 25 -29.48 2.95 -44.70
C ALA A 25 -28.04 2.51 -44.39
N ALA A 26 -27.10 3.45 -44.40
CA ALA A 26 -25.69 3.18 -44.12
C ALA A 26 -25.57 2.48 -42.75
N PRO A 27 -24.75 1.41 -42.63
CA PRO A 27 -24.56 0.74 -41.36
C PRO A 27 -23.89 1.73 -40.40
N THR A 28 -24.65 2.17 -39.40
CA THR A 28 -24.15 3.09 -38.38
C THR A 28 -22.96 2.45 -37.66
N VAL A 29 -21.89 3.22 -37.52
CA VAL A 29 -20.56 2.94 -36.91
C VAL A 29 -20.58 2.46 -35.44
N PHE A 30 -21.75 2.09 -34.92
CA PHE A 30 -22.04 1.70 -33.53
C PHE A 30 -21.06 0.67 -32.93
N TRP A 31 -20.57 -0.29 -33.72
CA TRP A 31 -19.63 -1.32 -33.24
C TRP A 31 -18.21 -0.79 -33.00
N LYS A 32 -17.80 0.26 -33.73
CA LYS A 32 -16.51 0.93 -33.49
C LYS A 32 -16.55 1.73 -32.19
N ASP A 33 -17.65 2.42 -31.94
CA ASP A 33 -17.79 3.27 -30.75
C ASP A 33 -17.79 2.42 -29.47
N LEU A 34 -18.47 1.26 -29.49
CA LEU A 34 -18.49 0.34 -28.35
C LEU A 34 -17.09 -0.23 -28.02
N SER A 35 -16.29 -0.53 -29.04
CA SER A 35 -14.91 -0.99 -28.87
C SER A 35 -14.00 0.10 -28.31
N VAL A 36 -14.16 1.34 -28.76
CA VAL A 36 -13.36 2.48 -28.27
C VAL A 36 -13.69 2.77 -26.81
N ILE A 37 -14.97 2.74 -26.43
CA ILE A 37 -15.40 2.92 -25.04
C ILE A 37 -14.78 1.83 -24.15
N GLY A 38 -14.77 0.57 -24.59
CA GLY A 38 -14.13 -0.53 -23.87
C GLY A 38 -12.63 -0.31 -23.65
N CYS A 39 -11.90 0.16 -24.68
CA CYS A 39 -10.47 0.47 -24.57
C CYS A 39 -10.20 1.62 -23.60
N VAL A 40 -11.02 2.67 -23.60
CA VAL A 40 -10.86 3.82 -22.70
C VAL A 40 -11.13 3.41 -21.25
N VAL A 41 -12.20 2.63 -20.99
CA VAL A 41 -12.53 2.15 -19.64
C VAL A 41 -11.44 1.18 -19.13
N SER A 42 -10.96 0.28 -19.98
CA SER A 42 -9.86 -0.64 -19.64
C SER A 42 -8.56 0.12 -19.32
N GLY A 43 -8.20 1.11 -20.14
CA GLY A 43 -7.04 1.96 -19.89
C GLY A 43 -7.14 2.75 -18.59
N LEU A 44 -8.33 3.29 -18.29
CA LEU A 44 -8.57 4.03 -17.05
C LEU A 44 -8.54 3.14 -15.82
N LEU A 45 -9.09 1.91 -15.90
CA LEU A 45 -8.97 0.90 -14.83
C LEU A 45 -7.52 0.48 -14.59
N LEU A 46 -6.76 0.20 -15.66
CA LEU A 46 -5.35 -0.17 -15.55
C LEU A 46 -4.52 0.98 -14.96
N SER A 47 -4.78 2.22 -15.41
CA SER A 47 -4.14 3.41 -14.88
C SER A 47 -4.44 3.60 -13.40
N ALA A 48 -5.70 3.45 -12.98
CA ALA A 48 -6.09 3.55 -11.58
C ALA A 48 -5.43 2.44 -10.72
N MET A 49 -5.33 1.21 -11.25
CA MET A 49 -4.65 0.11 -10.59
C MET A 49 -3.16 0.40 -10.40
N ILE A 50 -2.48 0.91 -11.43
CA ILE A 50 -1.07 1.33 -11.35
C ILE A 50 -0.89 2.49 -10.37
N PHE A 51 -1.80 3.46 -10.37
CA PHE A 51 -1.75 4.59 -9.43
C PHE A 51 -1.92 4.14 -7.98
N ALA A 52 -2.84 3.20 -7.72
CA ALA A 52 -3.05 2.61 -6.39
C ALA A 52 -1.84 1.78 -5.90
N LEU A 53 -1.09 1.16 -6.83
CA LEU A 53 0.17 0.47 -6.56
C LEU A 53 1.33 1.44 -6.26
N LEU A 54 1.28 2.65 -6.83
CA LEU A 54 2.25 3.72 -6.59
C LEU A 54 1.89 4.58 -5.37
N ASP A 55 0.66 4.46 -4.86
CA ASP A 55 0.16 5.26 -3.76
C ASP A 55 0.93 4.93 -2.46
N PRO A 56 1.59 5.91 -1.83
CA PRO A 56 2.44 5.70 -0.65
C PRO A 56 1.69 5.15 0.58
N SER A 57 0.36 5.16 0.56
CA SER A 57 -0.51 4.69 1.64
C SER A 57 -0.73 3.17 1.63
N SER A 58 -0.64 2.50 0.48
CA SER A 58 -1.03 1.08 0.33
C SER A 58 -0.01 0.12 -0.28
N GLY A 59 1.17 0.52 -0.75
CA GLY A 59 2.11 -0.48 -1.28
C GLY A 59 3.51 -0.02 -1.62
N ILE A 60 4.50 -0.67 -1.00
CA ILE A 60 5.95 -0.72 -1.30
C ILE A 60 6.90 0.23 -0.54
N PRO A 61 6.65 1.52 -0.25
CA PRO A 61 7.65 2.33 0.46
C PRO A 61 7.82 1.93 1.94
N LYS A 62 6.83 1.24 2.53
CA LYS A 62 6.83 0.82 3.94
C LYS A 62 7.85 -0.28 4.26
N VAL A 63 8.25 -1.08 3.27
CA VAL A 63 9.23 -2.17 3.47
C VAL A 63 10.64 -1.61 3.70
N ARG A 64 10.96 -0.44 3.14
CA ARG A 64 12.27 0.21 3.34
C ARG A 64 12.41 0.83 4.72
N GLU A 65 11.33 1.35 5.29
CA GLU A 65 11.32 1.85 6.67
C GLU A 65 11.40 0.71 7.68
N VAL A 66 10.68 -0.40 7.45
CA VAL A 66 10.73 -1.57 8.33
C VAL A 66 12.14 -2.19 8.37
N MET A 67 12.82 -2.31 7.23
CA MET A 67 14.20 -2.81 7.21
C MET A 67 15.19 -1.87 7.93
N ARG A 68 15.02 -0.55 7.81
CA ARG A 68 15.86 0.41 8.53
C ARG A 68 15.63 0.34 10.03
N PHE A 69 14.36 0.30 10.46
CA PHE A 69 14.02 0.11 11.87
C PHE A 69 14.58 -1.19 12.41
N GLN A 70 14.46 -2.30 11.68
CA GLN A 70 15.01 -3.58 12.12
C GLN A 70 16.53 -3.52 12.31
N SER A 71 17.26 -2.91 11.38
CA SER A 71 18.72 -2.75 11.51
C SER A 71 19.14 -1.81 12.65
N GLN A 72 18.35 -0.78 12.95
CA GLN A 72 18.60 0.12 14.06
C GLN A 72 18.35 -0.57 15.41
N LEU A 73 17.24 -1.30 15.54
CA LEU A 73 16.93 -2.06 16.75
C LEU A 73 17.97 -3.15 17.02
N GLU A 74 18.45 -3.85 15.99
CA GLU A 74 19.53 -4.85 16.16
C GLU A 74 20.83 -4.19 16.65
N GLY A 75 21.17 -3.01 16.13
CA GLY A 75 22.32 -2.23 16.61
C GLY A 75 22.18 -1.76 18.06
N GLU A 76 21.00 -1.28 18.45
CA GLU A 76 20.69 -0.88 19.83
C GLU A 76 20.78 -2.08 20.79
N ILE A 77 20.23 -3.24 20.42
CA ILE A 77 20.33 -4.47 21.23
C ILE A 77 21.79 -4.85 21.47
N GLU A 78 22.64 -4.78 20.45
CA GLU A 78 24.03 -5.15 20.59
C GLU A 78 24.81 -4.13 21.44
N GLN A 79 24.52 -2.84 21.31
CA GLN A 79 25.07 -1.81 22.20
C GLN A 79 24.65 -2.04 23.66
N LEU A 80 23.36 -2.24 23.92
CA LEU A 80 22.86 -2.49 25.28
C LEU A 80 23.43 -3.78 25.89
N ARG A 81 23.70 -4.79 25.07
CA ARG A 81 24.37 -6.02 25.52
C ARG A 81 25.82 -5.76 25.90
N ALA A 82 26.55 -5.01 25.08
CA ALA A 82 27.93 -4.63 25.36
C ALA A 82 28.03 -3.77 26.64
N GLU A 83 27.12 -2.80 26.82
CA GLU A 83 27.04 -1.98 28.02
C GLU A 83 26.72 -2.81 29.27
N ASN A 84 25.72 -3.70 29.19
CA ASN A 84 25.41 -4.61 30.30
C ASN A 84 26.61 -5.48 30.67
N ALA A 85 27.31 -6.04 29.68
CA ALA A 85 28.48 -6.86 29.94
C ALA A 85 29.60 -6.05 30.63
N GLN A 86 29.83 -4.80 30.22
CA GLN A 86 30.82 -3.92 30.85
C GLN A 86 30.43 -3.59 32.30
N VAL A 87 29.16 -3.23 32.54
CA VAL A 87 28.66 -2.92 33.88
C VAL A 87 28.76 -4.15 34.79
N LEU A 88 28.38 -5.33 34.29
CA LEU A 88 28.51 -6.58 35.04
C LEU A 88 29.96 -6.91 35.38
N ASN A 89 30.89 -6.71 34.44
CA ASN A 89 32.32 -6.90 34.71
C ASN A 89 32.83 -5.91 35.76
N ALA A 90 32.37 -4.65 35.73
CA ALA A 90 32.72 -3.65 36.74
C ALA A 90 32.16 -4.04 38.13
N ILE A 91 30.91 -4.50 38.19
CA ILE A 91 30.30 -5.01 39.42
C ILE A 91 31.07 -6.22 39.94
N GLN A 92 31.45 -7.17 39.08
CA GLN A 92 32.23 -8.34 39.49
C GLN A 92 33.61 -7.95 40.01
N ALA A 93 34.29 -7.00 39.36
CA ALA A 93 35.57 -6.48 39.81
C ALA A 93 35.47 -5.76 41.17
N MET A 94 34.38 -5.03 41.42
CA MET A 94 34.12 -4.40 42.71
C MET A 94 33.72 -5.42 43.78
N GLN A 95 32.91 -6.42 43.44
CA GLN A 95 32.52 -7.49 44.34
C GLN A 95 33.70 -8.39 44.72
N THR A 96 34.71 -8.56 43.87
CA THR A 96 35.87 -9.39 44.22
C THR A 96 36.83 -8.72 45.19
N ASP A 97 36.68 -7.42 45.47
CA ASP A 97 37.46 -6.73 46.49
C ASP A 97 36.83 -6.94 47.89
N PRO A 98 37.50 -7.69 48.79
CA PRO A 98 36.99 -7.95 50.14
C PRO A 98 36.75 -6.67 50.94
N PHE A 99 37.51 -5.60 50.67
CA PHE A 99 37.37 -4.32 51.35
C PHE A 99 36.04 -3.64 51.01
N TRP A 100 35.62 -3.68 49.74
CA TRP A 100 34.34 -3.10 49.31
C TRP A 100 33.15 -3.86 49.88
N GLN A 101 33.24 -5.18 49.97
CA GLN A 101 32.19 -5.98 50.61
C GLN A 101 32.05 -5.64 52.10
N GLU A 102 33.17 -5.55 52.82
CA GLU A 102 33.18 -5.19 54.25
C GLU A 102 32.65 -3.77 54.47
N LYS A 103 33.02 -2.83 53.60
CA LYS A 103 32.53 -1.45 53.65
C LYS A 103 31.00 -1.38 53.53
N ILE A 104 30.42 -2.04 52.51
CA ILE A 104 28.95 -2.09 52.34
C ILE A 104 28.29 -2.79 53.53
N ALA A 105 28.87 -3.89 54.02
CA ALA A 105 28.34 -4.60 55.17
C ALA A 105 28.30 -3.71 56.43
N ARG A 106 29.36 -2.93 56.70
CA ARG A 106 29.45 -2.07 57.89
C ARG A 106 28.65 -0.77 57.75
N GLU A 107 28.72 -0.09 56.61
CA GLU A 107 28.13 1.24 56.41
C GLU A 107 26.64 1.17 56.04
N GLU A 108 26.29 0.34 55.05
CA GLU A 108 24.92 0.27 54.52
C GLU A 108 24.06 -0.72 55.31
N LEU A 109 24.62 -1.89 55.63
CA LEU A 109 23.88 -2.98 56.26
C LEU A 109 24.03 -3.02 57.80
N ASN A 110 24.88 -2.16 58.39
CA ASN A 110 25.18 -2.13 59.83
C ASN A 110 25.55 -3.50 60.42
N MET A 111 26.20 -4.34 59.62
CA MET A 111 26.66 -5.67 60.00
C MET A 111 28.08 -5.59 60.56
N ALA A 112 28.37 -6.43 61.55
CA ALA A 112 29.68 -6.57 62.17
C ALA A 112 30.11 -8.04 62.15
N LEU A 113 31.41 -8.32 62.20
CA LEU A 113 31.89 -9.70 62.22
C LEU A 113 31.49 -10.41 63.52
N PRO A 114 31.35 -11.76 63.50
CA PRO A 114 31.08 -12.52 64.71
C PRO A 114 32.15 -12.25 65.77
N GLY A 115 31.75 -11.64 66.89
CA GLY A 115 32.66 -11.31 68.01
C GLY A 115 33.09 -9.83 68.09
N GLU A 116 32.70 -8.97 67.16
CA GLU A 116 32.92 -7.52 67.26
C GLU A 116 31.90 -6.83 68.18
N ILE A 117 32.34 -5.78 68.89
CA ILE A 117 31.49 -4.96 69.76
C ILE A 117 31.05 -3.71 68.98
N VAL A 118 29.75 -3.56 68.78
CA VAL A 118 29.16 -2.41 68.06
C VAL A 118 28.83 -1.28 69.05
N TYR A 119 29.47 -0.12 68.87
CA TYR A 119 29.17 1.09 69.63
C TYR A 119 28.11 1.92 68.89
N LYS A 120 27.01 2.23 69.57
CA LYS A 120 26.01 3.19 69.08
C LYS A 120 26.12 4.47 69.89
N PHE A 121 26.32 5.59 69.20
CA PHE A 121 26.28 6.92 69.82
C PHE A 121 24.86 7.46 69.71
N THR A 122 24.25 7.80 70.84
CA THR A 122 22.97 8.51 70.90
C THR A 122 23.29 10.00 71.07
N GLU A 123 22.75 10.85 70.21
CA GLU A 123 22.73 12.32 70.40
C GLU A 123 21.74 12.75 71.48
#